data_AF-A0A7V8WHV8-F1
#
_entry.id   AF-A0A7V8WHV8-F1
#
_cell.length_a   1.000
_cell.length_b   1.000
_cell.length_c   1.000
_cell.angle_alpha   90.00
_cell.angle_beta   90.00
_cell.angle_gamma   90.00
#
_symmetry.space_group_name_H-M   'P 1'
#
loop_
_entity.id
_entity.type
_entity.pdbx_description
1 polymer ?
#
loop_
_entity_poly.entity_id
_entity_poly.type
_entity_poly.pdbx_seq_one_letter_code
_entity_poly.pdbx_strand_id
1 'polypeptide(L)' 'MMRRFVKLFVSESLVKTALDSAQVHGGYGFMVDYEVERAPRMPLAARSPGHLREQRNLIARWLGL' A
#
# COMPACT_ATOMS: atom_id res chain seq x y z
N MET A 1 -14.17 -11.81 -9.87
CA MET A 1 -12.71 -12.00 -10.00
C MET A 1 -11.96 -10.67 -10.13
N MET A 2 -12.19 -9.87 -11.18
CA MET A 2 -11.47 -8.60 -11.47
C MET A 2 -11.37 -7.61 -10.30
N ARG A 3 -12.47 -7.38 -9.55
CA ARG A 3 -12.52 -6.43 -8.42
C ARG A 3 -11.49 -6.70 -7.32
N ARG A 4 -11.13 -7.97 -7.06
CA ARG A 4 -10.15 -8.31 -6.01
C ARG A 4 -8.72 -8.07 -6.47
N PHE A 5 -8.41 -8.33 -7.74
CA PHE A 5 -7.13 -7.95 -8.34
C PHE A 5 -6.92 -6.44 -8.29
N VAL A 6 -7.94 -5.67 -8.70
CA VAL A 6 -7.89 -4.21 -8.67
C VAL A 6 -7.67 -3.70 -7.24
N LYS A 7 -8.43 -4.21 -6.26
CA LYS A 7 -8.27 -3.79 -4.86
C LYS A 7 -6.88 -4.11 -4.31
N LEU A 8 -6.35 -5.31 -4.59
CA LEU A 8 -5.01 -5.71 -4.17
C LEU A 8 -3.94 -4.79 -4.78
N PHE A 9 -4.02 -4.56 -6.09
CA PHE A 9 -3.07 -3.72 -6.83
C PHE A 9 -3.07 -2.27 -6.36
N VAL A 10 -4.26 -1.68 -6.19
CA VAL A 10 -4.38 -0.29 -5.71
C VAL A 10 -3.84 -0.15 -4.29
N SER A 11 -4.13 -1.09 -3.39
CA SER A 11 -3.61 -1.05 -2.01
C SER A 11 -2.08 -1.19 -1.94
N GLU A 12 -1.48 -2.07 -2.75
CA GLU A 12 -0.02 -2.22 -2.79
C GLU A 12 0.66 -0.99 -3.41
N SER A 13 0.07 -0.44 -4.49
CA SER A 13 0.58 0.76 -5.16
C SER A 13 0.52 1.98 -4.25
N LEU A 14 -0.56 2.15 -3.49
CA LEU A 14 -0.74 3.26 -2.54
C LEU A 14 0.37 3.28 -1.49
N VAL A 15 0.72 2.13 -0.92
CA VAL A 15 1.81 2.02 0.08
C VAL A 15 3.16 2.32 -0.55
N LYS A 16 3.42 1.80 -1.76
CA LYS A 16 4.67 2.02 -2.46
C LYS A 16 4.87 3.51 -2.80
N THR A 17 3.88 4.14 -3.43
CA THR A 17 3.93 5.55 -3.80
C THR A 17 4.07 6.45 -2.58
N ALA A 18 3.43 6.11 -1.46
CA ALA A 18 3.56 6.92 -0.25
C ALA A 18 4.95 6.81 0.39
N LEU A 19 5.58 5.64 0.36
CA LEU A 19 6.97 5.46 0.79
C LEU A 19 7.96 6.15 -0.16
N ASP A 20 7.76 6.01 -1.47
CA ASP A 20 8.57 6.68 -2.50
C ASP A 20 8.48 8.20 -2.35
N SER A 21 7.28 8.73 -2.09
CA SER A 21 7.07 10.16 -1.82
C SER A 21 7.86 10.61 -0.59
N ALA A 22 7.79 9.88 0.52
CA ALA A 22 8.57 10.21 1.71
C ALA A 22 10.09 10.16 1.44
N GLN A 23 10.54 9.19 0.65
CA GLN A 23 11.95 9.02 0.29
C GLN A 23 12.47 10.14 -0.62
N VAL A 24 11.69 10.59 -1.60
CA VAL A 24 12.03 11.73 -2.48
C VAL A 24 12.17 13.03 -1.68
N HIS A 25 11.38 13.21 -0.62
CA HIS A 25 11.43 14.41 0.23
C HIS A 25 12.52 14.35 1.33
N GLY A 26 13.27 13.25 1.45
CA GLY A 26 14.38 13.11 2.40
C GLY A 26 13.98 13.40 3.86
N GLY A 27 14.85 14.07 4.63
CA GLY A 27 14.58 14.43 6.03
C GLY A 27 13.37 15.36 6.23
N TYR A 28 12.97 16.12 5.20
CA TYR A 28 11.76 16.95 5.21
C TYR A 28 10.46 16.16 4.97
N GLY A 29 10.56 14.94 4.41
CA GLY A 29 9.41 14.04 4.20
C GLY A 29 8.83 13.45 5.48
N PHE A 30 9.57 13.51 6.59
CA PHE A 30 9.15 13.08 7.93
C PHE A 30 8.81 14.26 8.87
N MET A 31 9.02 15.51 8.42
CA MET A 31 8.65 16.70 9.21
C MET A 31 7.13 16.88 9.16
N VAL A 32 6.51 17.08 10.32
CA VAL A 32 5.05 17.25 10.47
C VAL A 32 4.54 18.47 9.68
N ASP A 33 5.40 19.48 9.48
CA ASP A 33 5.05 20.76 8.84
C ASP A 33 4.72 20.67 7.35
N TYR A 34 5.14 19.61 6.65
CA TYR A 34 4.92 19.50 5.20
C TYR A 34 3.68 18.70 4.78
N GLU A 35 2.90 18.16 5.72
CA GLU A 35 1.77 17.23 5.49
C GLU A 35 2.11 15.94 4.70
N VAL A 36 3.27 15.86 4.04
CA VAL A 36 3.78 14.72 3.26
C VAL A 36 3.90 13.45 4.12
N GLU A 37 4.14 13.58 5.42
CA GLU A 37 4.21 12.44 6.36
C GLU A 37 2.84 11.76 6.58
N ARG A 38 1.72 12.46 6.31
CA ARG A 38 0.38 11.85 6.34
C ARG A 38 0.13 10.90 5.18
N ALA A 39 0.76 11.15 4.04
CA ALA A 39 0.62 10.34 2.84
C ALA A 39 1.03 8.87 3.07
N PRO A 40 2.12 8.52 3.78
CA PRO A 40 2.43 7.14 4.16
C PRO A 40 1.69 6.65 5.40
N ARG A 41 1.32 7.52 6.36
CA ARG A 41 0.65 7.10 7.60
C ARG A 41 -0.68 6.38 7.37
N MET A 42 -1.54 6.94 6.53
CA MET A 42 -2.87 6.38 6.23
C MET A 42 -2.79 5.02 5.50
N PRO A 43 -2.02 4.88 4.40
CA PRO A 43 -1.80 3.60 3.72
C PRO A 43 -1.14 2.53 4.60
N LEU A 44 -0.17 2.92 5.43
CA LEU A 44 0.50 1.99 6.34
C LEU A 44 -0.42 1.54 7.48
N ALA A 45 -1.24 2.44 8.04
CA ALA A 45 -2.23 2.09 9.06
C ALA A 45 -3.36 1.21 8.50
N ALA A 46 -3.77 1.43 7.25
CA ALA A 46 -4.76 0.61 6.55
C ALA A 46 -4.20 -0.76 6.09
N ARG A 47 -2.87 -0.94 6.12
CA ARG A 47 -2.21 -2.16 5.69
C ARG A 47 -2.27 -3.22 6.80
N SER A 48 -3.17 -4.18 6.64
CA SER A 48 -3.14 -5.44 7.41
C SER A 48 -2.39 -6.53 6.62
N PRO A 49 -1.18 -6.96 7.05
CA PRO A 49 -0.36 -7.92 6.30
C PRO A 49 -1.07 -9.26 6.05
N GLY A 50 -1.83 -9.74 7.04
CA GLY A 50 -2.60 -10.99 6.91
C GLY A 50 -3.67 -10.92 5.83
N HIS A 51 -4.38 -9.80 5.72
CA HIS A 51 -5.45 -9.62 4.73
C HIS A 51 -4.91 -9.64 3.29
N LEU A 52 -3.74 -9.02 3.06
CA LEU A 52 -3.07 -9.00 1.76
C LEU A 52 -2.62 -10.39 1.33
N ARG A 53 -2.10 -11.17 2.28
CA ARG A 53 -1.64 -12.56 2.05
C ARG A 53 -2.82 -13.48 1.70
N GLU A 54 -3.94 -13.34 2.40
CA GLU A 54 -5.16 -14.09 2.07
C GLU A 54 -5.74 -13.69 0.72
N GLN A 55 -5.71 -12.39 0.36
CA GLN A 55 -6.15 -11.93 -0.95
C GLN A 55 -5.26 -12.47 -2.07
N ARG A 56 -3.94 -12.52 -1.87
CA ARG A 56 -2.99 -13.16 -2.79
C ARG A 56 -3.23 -14.67 -2.92
N ASN A 57 -3.47 -15.38 -1.82
CA ASN A 57 -3.80 -16.80 -1.84
C ASN A 57 -5.14 -17.08 -2.56
N LEU A 58 -6.16 -16.25 -2.35
CA LEU A 58 -7.43 -16.33 -3.08
C LEU A 58 -7.26 -16.12 -4.58
N ILE A 59 -6.38 -15.20 -4.97
CA ILE A 59 -6.02 -14.95 -6.36
C ILE A 59 -5.25 -16.13 -6.96
N ALA A 60 -4.27 -16.69 -6.25
CA ALA A 60 -3.50 -17.87 -6.69
C ALA A 60 -4.43 -19.07 -6.93
N ARG A 61 -5.34 -19.33 -5.99
CA ARG A 61 -6.37 -20.38 -6.15
C ARG A 61 -7.27 -20.17 -7.36
N TRP A 62 -7.54 -18.93 -7.76
CA TRP A 62 -8.31 -18.64 -8.98
C TRP A 62 -7.48 -18.76 -10.27
N LEU A 63 -6.16 -18.62 -10.18
CA LEU A 63 -5.23 -18.84 -11.27
C LEU A 63 -4.79 -20.31 -11.42
N GLY A 64 -5.21 -21.19 -10.49
CA GLY A 64 -4.84 -22.61 -10.47
C GLY A 64 -3.42 -22.87 -9.98
N LEU A 65 -2.84 -21.91 -9.24
CA LEU A 65 -1.52 -21.97 -8.62
C LEU A 65 -1.60 -22.40 -7.16
#